data_AF-A0AAW6XYM7-F1
#
_entry.id   AF-A0AAW6XYM7-F1
#
_cell.length_a   1.000
_cell.length_b   1.000
_cell.length_c   1.000
_cell.angle_alpha   90.00
_cell.angle_beta   90.00
_cell.angle_gamma   90.00
#
_symmetry.space_group_name_H-M   'P 1'
#
loop_
_entity.id
_entity.type
_entity.pdbx_description
1 polymer ?
#
loop_
_entity_poly.entity_id
_entity_poly.type
_entity_poly.pdbx_seq_one_letter_code
_entity_poly.pdbx_strand_id
1 'polypeptide(L)'
;GVWEEPPESLCAALEKEFQFPIPREHGWNVVETGKAIRDGRCKFFMQMGGNFLRAASDTAVLEKHFPELEMTVHVSTKLNRSHIYPGKTSIILP
;
A
#
# COMPACT_ATOMS: atom_id res chain seq x y z
N GLY A 1 12.97 -8.95 2.96
CA GLY A 1 11.95 -7.90 3.22
C GLY A 1 11.00 -7.83 2.05
N VAL A 2 9.97 -7.00 2.11
CA VAL A 2 9.15 -6.67 0.93
C VAL A 2 9.93 -5.62 0.13
N TRP A 3 10.17 -5.88 -1.15
CA TRP A 3 10.95 -4.99 -2.03
C TRP A 3 10.18 -4.78 -3.34
N GLU A 4 9.99 -3.52 -3.70
CA GLU A 4 9.23 -3.06 -4.87
C GLU A 4 10.00 -3.18 -6.20
N GLU A 5 11.31 -3.43 -6.12
CA GLU A 5 12.21 -3.59 -7.28
C GLU A 5 12.97 -4.92 -7.19
N PRO A 6 12.29 -6.07 -7.20
CA PRO A 6 12.95 -7.37 -7.06
C PRO A 6 13.93 -7.62 -8.23
N PRO A 7 15.06 -8.29 -7.97
CA PRO A 7 16.03 -8.60 -9.02
C PRO A 7 15.46 -9.63 -9.99
N GLU A 8 15.89 -9.59 -11.25
CA GLU A 8 15.39 -10.50 -12.30
C GLU A 8 15.55 -11.98 -11.92
N SER A 9 16.60 -12.34 -11.17
CA SER A 9 16.78 -13.71 -10.69
C SER A 9 15.64 -14.20 -9.80
N LEU A 10 15.07 -13.31 -8.97
CA LEU A 10 13.90 -13.62 -8.15
C LEU A 10 12.64 -13.68 -9.01
N CYS A 11 12.45 -12.72 -9.92
CA CYS A 11 11.31 -12.72 -10.85
C CYS A 11 11.25 -14.01 -11.66
N ALA A 12 12.35 -14.43 -12.29
CA ALA A 12 12.43 -15.66 -13.06
C ALA A 12 12.18 -16.91 -12.21
N ALA A 13 12.64 -16.95 -10.95
CA ALA A 13 12.36 -18.05 -10.04
C ALA A 13 10.87 -18.14 -9.68
N LEU A 14 10.22 -16.98 -9.45
CA LEU A 14 8.78 -16.91 -9.18
C LEU A 14 7.94 -17.36 -10.39
N GLU A 15 8.29 -16.95 -11.61
CA GLU A 15 7.61 -17.42 -12.82
C GLU A 15 7.75 -18.92 -13.01
N LYS A 16 8.94 -19.47 -12.74
CA LYS A 16 9.19 -20.90 -12.84
C LYS A 16 8.37 -21.70 -11.81
N GLU A 17 8.24 -21.21 -10.59
CA GLU A 17 7.51 -21.91 -9.54
C GLU A 17 5.99 -21.81 -9.75
N PHE A 18 5.48 -20.59 -9.97
CA PHE A 18 4.05 -20.32 -9.97
C PHE A 18 3.41 -20.33 -11.36
N GLN A 19 4.20 -20.49 -12.43
CA GLN A 19 3.72 -20.68 -13.80
C GLN A 19 2.84 -19.51 -14.33
N PHE A 20 3.15 -18.28 -13.91
CA PHE A 20 2.52 -17.06 -14.43
C PHE A 20 3.57 -15.95 -14.59
N PRO A 21 3.35 -14.99 -15.52
CA PRO A 21 4.32 -13.94 -15.77
C PRO A 21 4.39 -12.92 -14.62
N ILE A 22 5.60 -12.59 -14.17
CA ILE A 22 5.84 -11.61 -13.10
C ILE A 22 6.07 -10.22 -13.71
N PRO A 23 5.42 -9.15 -13.24
CA PRO A 23 5.69 -7.80 -13.73
C PRO A 23 7.15 -7.39 -13.48
N ARG A 24 7.80 -6.79 -14.49
CA ARG A 24 9.15 -6.22 -14.37
C ARG A 24 9.15 -4.73 -14.04
N GLU A 25 8.01 -4.07 -14.24
CA GLU A 25 7.84 -2.68 -13.82
C GLU A 25 7.93 -2.58 -12.29
N HIS A 26 8.71 -1.62 -11.83
CA HIS A 26 8.91 -1.40 -10.41
C HIS A 26 7.64 -0.84 -9.75
N GLY A 27 7.36 -1.36 -8.56
CA GLY A 27 6.25 -0.90 -7.75
C GLY A 27 6.54 0.44 -7.08
N TRP A 28 5.63 0.85 -6.17
CA TRP A 28 5.85 2.03 -5.34
C TRP A 28 6.39 1.63 -3.97
N ASN A 29 7.46 2.29 -3.54
CA ASN A 29 7.85 2.30 -2.14
C ASN A 29 6.94 3.24 -1.33
N VAL A 30 7.23 3.41 -0.04
CA VAL A 30 6.42 4.24 0.87
C VAL A 30 6.30 5.69 0.42
N VAL A 31 7.38 6.27 -0.13
CA VAL A 31 7.42 7.67 -0.58
C VAL A 31 6.61 7.83 -1.86
N GLU A 32 6.83 6.94 -2.83
CA GLU A 32 6.08 6.96 -4.10
C GLU A 32 4.60 6.64 -3.90
N THR A 33 4.27 5.78 -2.94
CA THR A 33 2.88 5.51 -2.53
C THR A 33 2.23 6.79 -2.00
N GLY A 34 2.92 7.55 -1.15
CA GLY A 34 2.39 8.80 -0.63
C GLY A 34 2.15 9.85 -1.72
N LYS A 35 3.07 9.97 -2.68
CA LYS A 35 2.87 10.81 -3.87
C LYS A 35 1.69 10.34 -4.70
N ALA A 36 1.55 9.02 -4.93
CA ALA A 36 0.45 8.47 -5.70
C ALA A 36 -0.91 8.68 -5.04
N ILE A 37 -1.00 8.62 -3.71
CA ILE A 37 -2.22 8.96 -2.95
C ILE A 37 -2.54 10.45 -3.13
N ARG A 38 -1.56 11.34 -2.89
CA ARG A 38 -1.73 12.79 -3.07
C ARG A 38 -2.17 13.16 -4.49
N ASP A 39 -1.58 12.52 -5.50
CA ASP A 39 -1.83 12.80 -6.91
C ASP A 39 -3.09 12.07 -7.43
N GLY A 40 -3.81 11.34 -6.57
CA GLY A 40 -5.03 10.60 -6.93
C GLY A 40 -4.80 9.40 -7.87
N ARG A 41 -3.56 8.94 -8.04
CA ARG A 41 -3.18 7.77 -8.85
C ARG A 41 -3.43 6.47 -8.10
N CYS A 42 -3.34 6.47 -6.77
CA CYS A 42 -3.73 5.33 -5.94
C CYS A 42 -5.25 5.35 -5.73
N LYS A 43 -5.92 4.22 -5.97
CA LYS A 43 -7.37 4.06 -5.74
C LYS A 43 -7.68 3.06 -4.63
N PHE A 44 -6.93 1.96 -4.61
CA PHE A 44 -7.04 0.90 -3.62
C PHE A 44 -5.77 0.86 -2.77
N PHE A 45 -5.93 0.82 -1.45
CA PHE A 45 -4.84 0.67 -0.50
C PHE A 45 -5.12 -0.50 0.45
N MET A 46 -4.16 -1.41 0.58
CA MET A 46 -4.21 -2.50 1.55
C MET A 46 -2.94 -2.50 2.39
N GLN A 47 -3.10 -2.55 3.71
CA GLN A 47 -2.00 -2.78 4.63
C GLN A 47 -2.25 -4.04 5.46
N MET A 48 -1.16 -4.75 5.76
CA MET A 48 -1.16 -5.83 6.73
C MET A 48 -0.26 -5.44 7.90
N GLY A 49 -0.88 -5.22 9.06
CA GLY A 49 -0.22 -4.58 10.19
C GLY A 49 0.20 -3.13 9.91
N GLY A 50 0.96 -2.56 10.84
CA GLY A 50 1.49 -1.20 10.71
C GLY A 50 0.47 -0.08 10.97
N ASN A 51 0.99 1.14 11.06
CA ASN A 51 0.22 2.37 11.27
C ASN A 51 0.67 3.41 10.22
N PHE A 52 0.31 3.15 8.96
CA PHE A 52 0.83 3.87 7.79
C PHE A 52 0.75 5.40 7.92
N LEU A 53 -0.41 5.96 8.25
CA LEU A 53 -0.56 7.43 8.36
C LEU A 53 0.35 8.04 9.43
N ARG A 54 0.57 7.34 10.54
CA ARG A 54 1.47 7.80 11.61
C ARG A 54 2.94 7.59 11.27
N ALA A 55 3.27 6.55 10.50
CA ALA A 55 4.65 6.20 10.17
C ALA A 55 5.19 6.97 8.97
N ALA A 56 4.32 7.48 8.10
CA ALA A 56 4.71 8.24 6.94
C ALA A 56 5.23 9.64 7.31
N SER A 57 6.27 10.10 6.61
CA SER A 57 6.94 11.38 6.88
C SER A 57 6.02 12.59 6.71
N ASP A 58 5.16 12.59 5.68
CA ASP A 58 4.21 13.68 5.38
C ASP A 58 2.79 13.31 5.83
N THR A 59 2.61 13.05 7.13
CA THR A 59 1.33 12.64 7.73
C THR A 59 0.17 13.55 7.32
N ALA A 60 0.34 14.88 7.37
CA ALA A 60 -0.76 15.82 7.07
C ALA A 60 -1.24 15.77 5.62
N VAL A 61 -0.32 15.56 4.66
CA VAL A 61 -0.67 15.41 3.25
C VAL A 61 -1.46 14.13 3.06
N LEU A 62 -0.97 13.03 3.64
CA LEU A 62 -1.65 11.75 3.54
C LEU A 62 -3.02 11.79 4.21
N GLU A 63 -3.15 12.32 5.43
CA GLU A 63 -4.44 12.44 6.12
C GLU A 63 -5.48 13.22 5.32
N LYS A 64 -5.05 14.23 4.56
CA LYS A 64 -5.94 15.00 3.68
C LYS A 64 -6.46 14.18 2.51
N HIS A 65 -5.60 13.36 1.89
CA HIS A 65 -5.90 12.66 0.64
C HIS A 65 -6.31 11.19 0.83
N PHE A 66 -6.02 10.57 1.97
CA PHE A 66 -6.38 9.18 2.27
C PHE A 66 -7.88 8.91 2.15
N PRO A 67 -8.78 9.82 2.60
CA PRO A 67 -10.22 9.65 2.41
C PRO A 67 -10.69 9.69 0.95
N GLU A 68 -9.86 10.16 0.01
CA GLU A 68 -10.17 10.18 -1.42
C GLU A 68 -10.00 8.82 -2.09
N LEU A 69 -9.28 7.89 -1.44
CA LEU A 69 -9.13 6.51 -1.89
C LEU A 69 -10.49 5.84 -2.03
N GLU A 70 -10.67 5.07 -3.11
CA GLU A 70 -11.91 4.36 -3.36
C GLU A 70 -12.12 3.23 -2.35
N MET A 71 -11.02 2.59 -1.94
CA MET A 71 -11.08 1.53 -0.95
C MET A 71 -9.80 1.41 -0.12
N THR A 72 -9.98 1.27 1.20
CA THR A 72 -8.92 1.01 2.16
C THR A 72 -9.18 -0.31 2.89
N VAL A 73 -8.18 -1.19 2.94
CA VAL A 73 -8.24 -2.47 3.65
C VAL A 73 -7.12 -2.53 4.68
N HIS A 74 -7.48 -2.82 5.92
CA HIS A 74 -6.54 -2.92 7.03
C HIS A 74 -6.65 -4.30 7.67
N VAL A 75 -5.64 -5.14 7.52
CA VAL A 75 -5.51 -6.37 8.32
C VAL A 75 -4.79 -5.98 9.60
N SER A 76 -5.49 -6.01 10.74
CA SER A 76 -4.98 -5.45 12.00
C SER A 76 -5.58 -6.10 13.24
N THR A 77 -4.72 -6.35 14.22
CA THR A 77 -5.15 -6.86 15.54
C THR A 77 -5.58 -5.76 16.50
N LYS A 78 -5.32 -4.48 16.16
CA LYS A 78 -5.68 -3.30 16.96
C LYS A 78 -5.94 -2.09 16.06
N LEU A 79 -6.92 -1.29 16.46
CA LEU A 79 -7.19 0.01 15.84
C LEU A 79 -6.01 0.96 16.04
N ASN A 80 -5.80 1.84 15.06
CA ASN A 80 -4.69 2.78 14.98
C ASN A 80 -5.05 4.00 14.11
N ARG A 81 -4.12 4.95 13.96
CA ARG A 81 -4.38 6.26 13.31
C ARG A 81 -4.86 6.14 11.87
N SER A 82 -4.40 5.14 11.11
CA SER A 82 -4.87 4.90 9.74
C SER A 82 -6.38 4.67 9.66
N HIS A 83 -7.01 4.14 10.71
CA HIS A 83 -8.45 3.83 10.71
C HIS A 83 -9.35 5.05 10.99
N ILE A 84 -8.77 6.18 11.41
CA ILE A 84 -9.51 7.42 11.68
C ILE A 84 -9.78 8.19 10.37
N TYR A 85 -9.04 7.87 9.31
CA TYR A 85 -9.16 8.47 7.98
C TYR A 85 -9.56 7.38 6.97
N PRO A 86 -10.78 6.84 7.03
CA PRO A 86 -11.19 5.79 6.11
C PRO A 86 -11.28 6.31 4.66
N GLY A 87 -10.95 5.47 3.69
CA GLY A 87 -11.33 5.71 2.29
C GLY A 87 -12.85 5.66 2.10
N LYS A 88 -13.32 5.87 0.87
CA LYS A 88 -14.76 5.85 0.53
C LYS A 88 -15.44 4.55 0.95
N THR A 89 -14.75 3.43 0.79
CA THR A 89 -15.08 2.13 1.40
C THR A 89 -13.90 1.71 2.27
N SER A 90 -14.14 1.35 3.53
CA SER A 90 -13.07 0.89 4.42
C SER A 90 -13.41 -0.43 5.09
N ILE A 91 -12.51 -1.41 4.95
CA ILE A 91 -12.63 -2.73 5.58
C ILE A 91 -11.50 -2.90 6.60
N ILE A 92 -11.85 -3.35 7.79
CA ILE A 92 -10.89 -3.78 8.81
C ILE A 92 -11.08 -5.28 9.00
N LEU A 93 -10.00 -6.03 8.76
CA LEU A 93 -9.93 -7.47 8.91
C LEU A 93 -9.08 -7.81 10.15
N PRO A 94 -9.41 -8.88 10.88
CA PRO A 94 -8.61 -9.37 12.01
C PRO A 94 -7.24 -9.89 11.57
#